data_AF-A0A8T4S735-F1
#
_entry.id   AF-A0A8T4S735-F1
#
_cell.length_a   1.000
_cell.length_b   1.000
_cell.length_c   1.000
_cell.angle_alpha   90.00
_cell.angle_beta   90.00
_cell.angle_gamma   90.00
#
_symmetry.space_group_name_H-M   'P 1'
#
loop_
_entity.id
_entity.type
_entity.pdbx_description
1 polymer ?
#
loop_
_entity_poly.entity_id
_entity_poly.type
_entity_poly.pdbx_seq_one_letter_code
_entity_poly.pdbx_strand_id
1 'polypeptide(L)'
;MRWIIFFLIFLVLFDIVNAQELNDYQDLKLDVKVQGNVDVIKQPGSYQFEYLSSELSFFPRNDRFQTVTSDELLSSPSAEISRGDNLIYRWEEYSPEMSFGVDSKIDVSTNFYKINKKIKFPIQENMVEFQDYLQPSDLVNSDNQKIITQAEKLAEGEDDLYVVTYKIGKWTKENINYSLDSLTAQASQNSVWVYENREGVCDELTTLFISMLRSLGVPARFALGSSYTNAIGGFGNHAWAEVYFPEVGWVAFDPTYGQFGYVDSTHVKM
;
A
#
# COMPACT_ATOMS: atom_id res chain seq x y z
N MET A 1 -12.22 10.44 -26.88
CA MET A 1 -12.30 11.02 -25.52
C MET A 1 -10.97 10.69 -24.84
N ARG A 2 -10.12 11.68 -24.57
CA ARG A 2 -8.87 11.49 -23.84
C ARG A 2 -9.17 11.73 -22.36
N TRP A 3 -8.99 10.71 -21.54
CA TRP A 3 -9.12 10.83 -20.08
C TRP A 3 -7.82 11.43 -19.56
N ILE A 4 -7.90 12.53 -18.83
CA ILE A 4 -6.79 13.09 -18.05
C ILE A 4 -7.08 12.68 -16.61
N ILE A 5 -6.24 11.80 -16.06
CA ILE A 5 -6.28 11.40 -14.66
C ILE A 5 -5.36 12.37 -13.90
N PHE A 6 -5.91 13.09 -12.92
CA PHE A 6 -5.12 13.85 -11.95
C PHE A 6 -4.86 12.97 -10.73
N PHE A 7 -3.60 12.80 -10.35
CA PHE A 7 -3.24 12.25 -9.04
C PHE A 7 -3.35 13.38 -8.00
N LEU A 8 -4.33 13.28 -7.10
CA LEU A 8 -4.45 14.14 -5.94
C LEU A 8 -3.58 13.56 -4.82
N ILE A 9 -2.62 14.35 -4.34
CA ILE A 9 -1.81 14.01 -3.17
C ILE A 9 -2.66 14.31 -1.93
N PHE A 10 -3.04 13.27 -1.20
CA PHE A 10 -3.73 13.41 0.09
C PHE A 10 -2.69 13.59 1.21
N LEU A 11 -2.79 14.71 1.93
CA LEU A 11 -2.01 14.99 3.13
C LEU A 11 -2.89 14.63 4.34
N VAL A 12 -2.51 13.58 5.08
CA VAL A 12 -3.19 13.20 6.33
C VAL A 12 -2.48 13.91 7.49
N LEU A 13 -3.23 14.64 8.31
CA LEU A 13 -2.70 15.39 9.46
C LEU A 13 -3.01 14.63 10.76
N PHE A 14 -2.01 14.43 11.61
CA PHE A 14 -2.15 13.85 12.95
C PHE A 14 -1.40 14.69 13.99
N ASP A 15 -1.84 14.65 15.25
CA ASP A 15 -1.14 15.27 16.38
C ASP A 15 0.21 14.57 16.65
N ILE A 16 1.24 15.37 16.95
CA ILE A 16 2.65 14.97 16.96
C ILE A 16 2.94 14.04 18.17
N VAL A 17 3.22 12.76 17.91
CA VAL A 17 3.71 11.77 18.89
C VAL A 17 4.91 11.04 18.30
N ASN A 18 6.01 10.90 19.03
CA ASN A 18 7.26 10.30 18.52
C ASN A 18 7.04 8.84 18.01
N ALA A 19 7.52 8.48 16.80
CA ALA A 19 7.28 7.16 16.18
C ALA A 19 7.68 5.99 17.08
N GLN A 20 8.79 6.17 17.80
CA GLN A 20 9.39 5.07 18.53
C GLN A 20 8.54 4.66 19.74
N GLU A 21 7.74 5.58 20.28
CA GLU A 21 6.75 5.25 21.31
C GLU A 21 5.51 4.59 20.70
N LEU A 22 5.10 4.97 19.49
CA LEU A 22 3.92 4.41 18.80
C LEU A 22 4.12 2.95 18.36
N ASN A 23 5.34 2.56 17.97
CA ASN A 23 5.64 1.21 17.50
C ASN A 23 5.53 0.12 18.58
N ASP A 24 5.57 0.50 19.86
CA ASP A 24 5.46 -0.43 20.98
C ASP A 24 3.99 -0.71 21.40
N TYR A 25 3.03 0.05 20.86
CA TYR A 25 1.62 -0.18 21.14
C TYR A 25 1.08 -1.36 20.33
N GLN A 26 0.34 -2.23 21.01
CA GLN A 26 -0.35 -3.35 20.37
C GLN A 26 -1.65 -2.90 19.70
N ASP A 27 -2.29 -1.89 20.28
CA ASP A 27 -3.56 -1.34 19.83
C ASP A 27 -3.45 0.18 19.67
N LEU A 28 -3.96 0.71 18.56
CA LEU A 28 -3.97 2.13 18.24
C LEU A 28 -5.38 2.55 17.84
N LYS A 29 -5.83 3.68 18.38
CA LYS A 29 -7.10 4.31 17.97
C LYS A 29 -6.80 5.59 17.23
N LEU A 30 -7.33 5.74 16.03
CA LEU A 30 -7.05 6.86 15.15
C LEU A 30 -8.34 7.45 14.61
N ASP A 31 -8.39 8.77 14.53
CA ASP A 31 -9.32 9.50 13.67
C ASP A 31 -8.57 9.79 12.35
N VAL A 32 -9.07 9.26 11.25
CA VAL A 32 -8.45 9.34 9.92
C VAL A 32 -9.37 10.10 8.98
N LYS A 33 -8.91 11.27 8.55
CA LYS A 33 -9.64 12.12 7.61
C LYS A 33 -8.98 12.11 6.24
N VAL A 34 -9.73 11.70 5.22
CA VAL A 34 -9.31 11.76 3.82
C VAL A 34 -10.23 12.70 3.06
N GLN A 35 -9.68 13.73 2.42
CA GLN A 35 -10.46 14.77 1.74
C GLN A 35 -9.79 15.26 0.47
N GLY A 36 -10.61 15.56 -0.55
CA GLY A 36 -10.17 16.14 -1.81
C GLY A 36 -11.00 17.38 -2.16
N ASN A 37 -10.46 18.22 -3.03
CA ASN A 37 -11.13 19.41 -3.54
C ASN A 37 -11.05 19.43 -5.07
N VAL A 38 -12.09 19.99 -5.70
CA VAL A 38 -12.18 20.19 -7.15
C VAL A 38 -12.56 21.64 -7.42
N ASP A 39 -11.69 22.33 -8.15
CA ASP A 39 -11.94 23.69 -8.63
C ASP A 39 -12.49 23.64 -10.06
N VAL A 40 -13.68 24.21 -10.27
CA VAL A 40 -14.33 24.22 -11.59
C VAL A 40 -14.18 25.59 -12.24
N ILE A 41 -13.18 25.69 -13.11
CA ILE A 41 -12.87 26.92 -13.85
C ILE A 41 -13.82 27.08 -15.03
N LYS A 42 -14.70 28.08 -14.96
CA LYS A 42 -15.60 28.44 -16.06
C LYS A 42 -14.84 29.07 -17.21
N GLN A 43 -14.96 28.50 -18.40
CA GLN A 43 -14.42 29.07 -19.64
C GLN A 43 -15.46 29.94 -20.37
N PRO A 44 -15.03 30.96 -21.15
CA PRO A 44 -15.95 31.75 -21.98
C PRO A 44 -16.75 30.86 -22.95
N GLY A 45 -18.06 31.07 -23.01
CA GLY A 45 -18.98 30.31 -23.87
C GLY A 45 -20.31 29.98 -23.19
N SER A 46 -21.23 29.38 -23.94
CA SER A 46 -22.52 28.88 -23.44
C SER A 46 -22.42 27.38 -23.15
N TYR A 47 -22.07 27.04 -21.92
CA TYR A 47 -22.01 25.65 -21.44
C TYR A 47 -23.14 25.40 -20.44
N GLN A 48 -23.72 24.19 -20.48
CA GLN A 48 -24.60 23.70 -19.42
C GLN A 48 -23.82 22.70 -18.56
N PHE A 49 -23.96 22.84 -17.24
CA PHE A 49 -23.43 21.87 -16.29
C PHE A 49 -24.43 20.74 -16.15
N GLU A 50 -24.02 19.51 -16.45
CA GLU A 50 -24.87 18.33 -16.34
C GLU A 50 -24.66 17.65 -14.98
N TYR A 51 -23.41 17.26 -14.69
CA TYR A 51 -22.95 16.84 -13.37
C TYR A 51 -21.42 16.87 -13.31
N LEU A 52 -20.88 16.80 -12.09
CA LEU A 52 -19.49 16.44 -11.81
C LEU A 52 -19.49 15.20 -10.92
N SER A 53 -18.57 14.27 -11.17
CA SER A 53 -18.35 13.12 -10.30
C SER A 53 -16.89 13.04 -9.86
N SER A 54 -16.66 12.75 -8.59
CA SER A 54 -15.33 12.47 -8.03
C SER A 54 -15.34 11.14 -7.30
N GLU A 55 -14.21 10.44 -7.38
CA GLU A 55 -14.05 9.11 -6.82
C GLU A 55 -12.94 9.13 -5.77
N LEU A 56 -13.26 8.63 -4.58
CA LEU A 56 -12.31 8.41 -3.51
C LEU A 56 -12.11 6.90 -3.35
N SER A 57 -10.95 6.42 -3.78
CA SER A 57 -10.55 5.00 -3.72
C SER A 57 -9.64 4.66 -2.54
N PHE A 58 -8.99 5.69 -1.97
CA PHE A 58 -8.04 5.57 -0.86
C PHE A 58 -8.70 6.03 0.43
N PHE A 59 -9.20 5.10 1.25
CA PHE A 59 -9.85 5.40 2.52
C PHE A 59 -9.83 4.17 3.43
N PRO A 60 -9.81 4.31 4.78
CA PRO A 60 -9.64 3.17 5.66
C PRO A 60 -10.68 2.05 5.43
N ARG A 61 -10.22 0.80 5.39
CA ARG A 61 -11.06 -0.39 5.19
C ARG A 61 -10.93 -1.35 6.36
N ASN A 62 -11.95 -2.19 6.54
CA ASN A 62 -11.84 -3.31 7.48
C ASN A 62 -10.87 -4.36 6.93
N ASP A 63 -10.01 -4.87 7.79
CA ASP A 63 -9.25 -6.08 7.54
C ASP A 63 -9.13 -6.91 8.83
N ARG A 64 -8.20 -7.87 8.85
CA ARG A 64 -7.99 -8.77 10.00
C ARG A 64 -7.31 -8.11 11.21
N PHE A 65 -6.71 -6.93 11.03
CA PHE A 65 -5.96 -6.16 12.03
C PHE A 65 -6.49 -4.74 12.21
N GLN A 66 -7.42 -4.29 11.37
CA GLN A 66 -7.98 -2.95 11.39
C GLN A 66 -9.51 -3.03 11.33
N THR A 67 -10.17 -2.32 12.26
CA THR A 67 -11.62 -2.16 12.28
C THR A 67 -11.99 -0.69 12.15
N VAL A 68 -12.76 -0.36 11.12
CA VAL A 68 -13.43 0.94 10.98
C VAL A 68 -14.68 0.91 11.86
N THR A 69 -14.63 1.64 12.97
CA THR A 69 -15.69 1.67 13.98
C THR A 69 -16.82 2.63 13.63
N SER A 70 -16.52 3.69 12.89
CA SER A 70 -17.49 4.61 12.31
C SER A 70 -16.87 5.38 11.16
N ASP A 71 -17.67 5.78 10.18
CA ASP A 71 -17.28 6.70 9.12
C ASP A 71 -18.36 7.74 8.83
N GLU A 72 -17.94 8.99 8.64
CA GLU A 72 -18.79 10.11 8.25
C GLU A 72 -18.40 10.58 6.86
N LEU A 73 -19.34 10.53 5.92
CA LEU A 73 -19.13 10.99 4.55
C LEU A 73 -19.30 12.51 4.47
N LEU A 74 -18.26 13.19 4.00
CA LEU A 74 -18.17 14.64 3.91
C LEU A 74 -18.33 15.07 2.46
N SER A 75 -19.15 16.09 2.23
CA SER A 75 -19.29 16.71 0.91
C SER A 75 -19.78 18.15 1.03
N SER A 76 -19.16 19.07 0.29
CA SER A 76 -19.60 20.46 0.20
C SER A 76 -19.44 20.99 -1.24
N PRO A 77 -20.51 21.38 -1.95
CA PRO A 77 -21.91 21.27 -1.57
C PRO A 77 -22.34 19.79 -1.44
N SER A 78 -23.56 19.53 -0.98
CA SER A 78 -24.05 18.16 -0.81
C SER A 78 -24.01 17.38 -2.14
N ALA A 79 -23.32 16.25 -2.16
CA ALA A 79 -23.32 15.30 -3.27
C ALA A 79 -24.34 14.17 -3.04
N GLU A 80 -24.80 13.55 -4.13
CA GLU A 80 -25.27 12.16 -4.10
C GLU A 80 -24.04 11.25 -3.92
N ILE A 81 -24.08 10.33 -2.95
CA ILE A 81 -22.92 9.49 -2.62
C ILE A 81 -23.28 8.01 -2.78
N SER A 82 -22.47 7.29 -3.56
CA SER A 82 -22.58 5.84 -3.74
C SER A 82 -21.35 5.14 -3.16
N ARG A 83 -21.57 4.01 -2.48
CA ARG A 83 -20.51 3.21 -1.83
C ARG A 83 -20.43 1.82 -2.47
N GLY A 84 -19.26 1.51 -3.01
CA GLY A 84 -18.85 0.16 -3.41
C GLY A 84 -17.41 -0.08 -2.97
N ASP A 85 -16.58 -0.58 -3.89
CA ASP A 85 -15.13 -0.63 -3.67
C ASP A 85 -14.52 0.76 -3.56
N ASN A 86 -15.17 1.79 -4.13
CA ASN A 86 -14.80 3.20 -4.04
C ASN A 86 -16.01 4.03 -3.59
N LEU A 87 -15.75 5.24 -3.08
CA LEU A 87 -16.78 6.23 -2.75
C LEU A 87 -16.93 7.21 -3.93
N ILE A 88 -18.12 7.26 -4.52
CA ILE A 88 -18.41 8.13 -5.66
C ILE A 88 -19.29 9.28 -5.19
N TYR A 89 -18.81 10.51 -5.36
CA TYR A 89 -19.50 11.75 -5.05
C TYR A 89 -19.98 12.39 -6.35
N ARG A 90 -21.28 12.63 -6.49
CA ARG A 90 -21.89 13.21 -7.69
C ARG A 90 -22.65 14.48 -7.35
N TRP A 91 -22.30 15.57 -8.03
CA TRP A 91 -22.98 16.86 -7.94
C TRP A 91 -23.70 17.16 -9.24
N GLU A 92 -25.00 17.42 -9.18
CA GLU A 92 -25.80 17.86 -10.34
C GLU A 92 -25.91 19.39 -10.42
N GLU A 93 -25.53 20.10 -9.36
CA GLU A 93 -25.49 21.56 -9.31
C GLU A 93 -24.06 22.09 -9.41
N TYR A 94 -23.88 23.15 -10.20
CA TYR A 94 -22.58 23.81 -10.34
C TYR A 94 -22.21 24.57 -9.06
N SER A 95 -20.96 24.36 -8.63
CA SER A 95 -20.27 25.19 -7.64
C SER A 95 -18.85 25.48 -8.14
N PRO A 96 -18.29 26.67 -7.89
CA PRO A 96 -16.90 26.98 -8.26
C PRO A 96 -15.89 26.10 -7.53
N GLU A 97 -16.22 25.70 -6.29
CA GLU A 97 -15.41 24.83 -5.44
C GLU A 97 -16.28 23.69 -4.92
N MET A 98 -15.77 22.47 -4.98
CA MET A 98 -16.40 21.28 -4.41
C MET A 98 -15.39 20.52 -3.57
N SER A 99 -15.81 20.04 -2.41
CA SER A 99 -15.02 19.17 -1.55
C SER A 99 -15.75 17.88 -1.24
N PHE A 100 -14.97 16.83 -1.06
CA PHE A 100 -15.45 15.49 -0.74
C PHE A 100 -14.47 14.82 0.21
N GLY A 101 -14.94 13.86 1.00
CA GLY A 101 -14.07 13.14 1.91
C GLY A 101 -14.79 12.19 2.83
N VAL A 102 -14.02 11.49 3.65
CA VAL A 102 -14.52 10.64 4.71
C VAL A 102 -13.71 10.88 5.97
N ASP A 103 -14.42 10.97 7.10
CA ASP A 103 -13.83 11.02 8.44
C ASP A 103 -14.12 9.69 9.13
N SER A 104 -13.07 8.91 9.40
CA SER A 104 -13.18 7.54 9.87
C SER A 104 -12.52 7.37 11.22
N LYS A 105 -13.22 6.72 12.16
CA LYS A 105 -12.63 6.26 13.43
C LYS A 105 -12.21 4.83 13.29
N ILE A 106 -10.93 4.55 13.47
CA ILE A 106 -10.37 3.22 13.30
C ILE A 106 -9.68 2.73 14.57
N ASP A 107 -9.89 1.46 14.87
CA ASP A 107 -9.14 0.70 15.87
C ASP A 107 -8.21 -0.26 15.10
N VAL A 108 -6.91 -0.10 15.25
CA VAL A 108 -5.87 -0.98 14.69
C VAL A 108 -5.34 -1.85 15.82
N SER A 109 -5.35 -3.17 15.65
CA SER A 109 -4.83 -4.15 16.59
C SER A 109 -3.82 -5.07 15.91
N THR A 110 -2.58 -5.02 16.38
CA THR A 110 -1.49 -5.87 15.90
C THR A 110 -1.48 -7.18 16.67
N ASN A 111 -2.35 -8.11 16.29
CA ASN A 111 -2.20 -9.48 16.75
C ASN A 111 -1.14 -10.19 15.91
N PHE A 112 0.12 -10.09 16.33
CA PHE A 112 1.25 -10.74 15.67
C PHE A 112 1.01 -12.25 15.56
N TYR A 113 0.67 -12.72 14.38
CA TYR A 113 0.61 -14.16 14.15
C TYR A 113 2.04 -14.69 14.12
N LYS A 114 2.48 -15.26 15.24
CA LYS A 114 3.78 -15.92 15.31
C LYS A 114 3.74 -17.14 14.40
N ILE A 115 4.44 -17.09 13.28
CA ILE A 115 4.76 -18.27 12.48
C ILE A 115 5.72 -19.11 13.32
N ASN A 116 5.14 -19.96 14.17
CA ASN A 116 5.85 -20.78 15.16
C ASN A 116 6.12 -22.20 14.65
N LYS A 117 5.74 -22.48 13.41
CA LYS A 117 5.96 -23.74 12.72
C LYS A 117 6.65 -23.45 11.40
N LYS A 118 7.61 -24.31 11.06
CA LYS A 118 8.24 -24.34 9.74
C LYS A 118 7.18 -24.59 8.67
N ILE A 119 7.18 -23.76 7.64
CA ILE A 119 6.31 -23.90 6.47
C ILE A 119 7.18 -24.34 5.31
N LYS A 120 6.81 -25.45 4.68
CA LYS A 120 7.67 -26.11 3.68
C LYS A 120 7.89 -25.20 2.46
N PHE A 121 9.15 -25.10 2.03
CA PHE A 121 9.56 -24.48 0.77
C PHE A 121 10.35 -25.49 -0.09
N PRO A 122 10.17 -25.52 -1.43
CA PRO A 122 9.16 -24.79 -2.21
C PRO A 122 7.72 -25.19 -1.85
N ILE A 123 6.78 -24.28 -2.09
CA ILE A 123 5.36 -24.53 -1.88
C ILE A 123 4.91 -25.67 -2.81
N GLN A 124 4.28 -26.71 -2.25
CA GLN A 124 3.84 -27.90 -3.00
C GLN A 124 2.33 -27.92 -3.25
N GLU A 125 1.58 -27.10 -2.53
CA GLU A 125 0.12 -26.99 -2.64
C GLU A 125 -0.27 -26.31 -3.96
N ASN A 126 -1.47 -26.64 -4.44
CA ASN A 126 -2.00 -26.03 -5.65
C ASN A 126 -2.45 -24.59 -5.36
N MET A 127 -1.76 -23.60 -5.95
CA MET A 127 -1.98 -22.17 -5.74
C MET A 127 -2.84 -21.50 -6.82
N VAL A 128 -3.74 -22.24 -7.48
CA VAL A 128 -4.62 -21.70 -8.54
C VAL A 128 -5.43 -20.49 -8.08
N GLU A 129 -5.89 -20.46 -6.83
CA GLU A 129 -6.63 -19.31 -6.29
C GLU A 129 -5.77 -18.05 -6.10
N PHE A 130 -4.44 -18.18 -6.14
CA PHE A 130 -3.49 -17.09 -5.99
C PHE A 130 -2.73 -16.77 -7.28
N GLN A 131 -3.24 -17.21 -8.44
CA GLN A 131 -2.55 -17.04 -9.72
C GLN A 131 -2.19 -15.59 -10.01
N ASP A 132 -3.11 -14.66 -9.73
CA ASP A 132 -2.90 -13.21 -9.91
C ASP A 132 -1.76 -12.64 -9.04
N TYR A 133 -1.48 -13.31 -7.92
CA TYR A 133 -0.41 -12.96 -6.99
C TYR A 133 0.90 -13.70 -7.26
N LEU A 134 0.96 -14.48 -8.34
CA LEU A 134 2.14 -15.17 -8.83
C LEU A 134 2.63 -14.59 -10.17
N GLN A 135 1.74 -13.98 -10.95
CA GLN A 135 2.08 -13.43 -12.27
C GLN A 135 2.92 -12.15 -12.20
N PRO A 136 3.73 -11.87 -13.23
CA PRO A 136 4.39 -10.58 -13.41
C PRO A 136 3.37 -9.48 -13.76
N SER A 137 3.78 -8.22 -13.60
CA SER A 137 3.09 -7.01 -14.05
C SER A 137 4.11 -5.94 -14.48
N ASP A 138 3.64 -4.76 -14.91
CA ASP A 138 4.50 -3.68 -15.39
C ASP A 138 5.59 -3.28 -14.38
N LEU A 139 5.24 -3.21 -13.09
CA LEU A 139 6.18 -2.88 -12.02
C LEU A 139 6.79 -4.14 -11.40
N VAL A 140 6.04 -5.25 -11.33
CA VAL A 140 6.47 -6.51 -10.71
C VAL A 140 7.00 -7.49 -11.77
N ASN A 141 8.29 -7.46 -12.08
CA ASN A 141 8.89 -8.25 -13.16
C ASN A 141 9.47 -9.58 -12.64
N SER A 142 8.60 -10.46 -12.12
CA SER A 142 8.98 -11.77 -11.56
C SER A 142 9.47 -12.79 -12.58
N ASP A 143 9.27 -12.51 -13.88
CA ASP A 143 9.75 -13.29 -15.03
C ASP A 143 11.15 -12.86 -15.51
N ASN A 144 11.71 -11.77 -14.94
CA ASN A 144 13.03 -11.29 -15.33
C ASN A 144 14.14 -12.19 -14.76
N GLN A 145 15.07 -12.63 -15.63
CA GLN A 145 16.14 -13.54 -15.25
C GLN A 145 17.05 -13.02 -14.12
N LYS A 146 17.31 -11.70 -14.04
CA LYS A 146 18.15 -11.13 -12.97
C LYS A 146 17.46 -11.25 -11.61
N ILE A 147 16.14 -11.02 -11.58
CA ILE A 147 15.31 -11.15 -10.39
C ILE A 147 15.23 -12.63 -9.96
N ILE A 148 14.95 -13.53 -10.91
CA ILE A 148 14.92 -14.99 -10.68
C ILE A 148 16.24 -15.46 -10.06
N THR A 149 17.37 -15.18 -10.70
CA THR A 149 18.69 -15.65 -10.24
C THR A 149 19.06 -15.08 -8.87
N GLN A 150 18.71 -13.82 -8.58
CA GLN A 150 18.96 -13.26 -7.24
C GLN A 150 18.08 -13.95 -6.18
N ALA A 151 16.80 -14.17 -6.48
CA ALA A 151 15.89 -14.83 -5.55
C ALA A 151 16.31 -16.29 -5.27
N GLU A 152 16.66 -17.05 -6.31
CA GLU A 152 17.17 -18.42 -6.20
C GLU A 152 18.43 -18.49 -5.34
N LYS A 153 19.36 -17.54 -5.53
CA LYS A 153 20.59 -17.44 -4.72
C LYS A 153 20.27 -17.19 -3.23
N LEU A 154 19.28 -16.36 -2.93
CA LEU A 154 18.89 -16.08 -1.55
C LEU A 154 18.15 -17.26 -0.91
N ALA A 155 17.44 -18.05 -1.71
CA ALA A 155 16.71 -19.24 -1.28
C ALA A 155 17.56 -20.52 -1.26
N GLU A 156 18.79 -20.48 -1.76
CA GLU A 156 19.64 -21.67 -1.91
C GLU A 156 19.84 -22.41 -0.58
N GLY A 157 19.55 -23.72 -0.59
CA GLY A 157 19.68 -24.59 0.58
C GLY A 157 18.58 -24.46 1.64
N GLU A 158 17.61 -23.57 1.45
CA GLU A 158 16.50 -23.38 2.38
C GLU A 158 15.29 -24.26 2.03
N ASP A 159 14.61 -24.72 3.06
CA ASP A 159 13.37 -25.50 2.96
C ASP A 159 12.25 -24.98 3.87
N ASP A 160 12.42 -23.77 4.41
CA ASP A 160 11.44 -23.02 5.19
C ASP A 160 11.07 -21.71 4.47
N LEU A 161 9.79 -21.56 4.13
CA LEU A 161 9.24 -20.41 3.43
C LEU A 161 9.46 -19.11 4.22
N TYR A 162 9.38 -19.15 5.55
CA TYR A 162 9.60 -17.96 6.36
C TYR A 162 11.06 -17.51 6.28
N VAL A 163 12.00 -18.46 6.32
CA VAL A 163 13.43 -18.16 6.20
C VAL A 163 13.75 -17.56 4.83
N VAL A 164 13.23 -18.15 3.75
CA VAL A 164 13.38 -17.60 2.39
C VAL A 164 12.82 -16.17 2.31
N THR A 165 11.60 -15.97 2.79
CA THR A 165 10.93 -14.65 2.76
C THR A 165 11.69 -13.61 3.58
N TYR A 166 12.15 -13.99 4.77
CA TYR A 166 12.99 -13.14 5.63
C TYR A 166 14.31 -12.77 4.96
N LYS A 167 15.02 -13.73 4.36
CA LYS A 167 16.30 -13.47 3.67
C LYS A 167 16.14 -12.48 2.53
N ILE A 168 15.07 -12.62 1.75
CA ILE A 168 14.76 -11.70 0.64
C ILE A 168 14.42 -10.32 1.19
N GLY A 169 13.58 -10.21 2.20
CA GLY A 169 13.18 -8.93 2.81
C GLY A 169 14.38 -8.21 3.41
N LYS A 170 15.22 -8.94 4.15
CA LYS A 170 16.47 -8.44 4.72
C LYS A 170 17.43 -7.96 3.63
N TRP A 171 17.63 -8.77 2.58
CA TRP A 171 18.50 -8.39 1.47
C TRP A 171 18.01 -7.09 0.81
N THR A 172 16.70 -6.96 0.54
CA THR A 172 16.11 -5.74 -0.03
C THR A 172 16.38 -4.53 0.86
N LYS A 173 16.13 -4.64 2.17
CA LYS A 173 16.39 -3.55 3.14
C LYS A 173 17.85 -3.12 3.17
N GLU A 174 18.78 -4.08 3.10
CA GLU A 174 20.21 -3.85 3.25
C GLU A 174 20.90 -3.41 1.94
N ASN A 175 20.31 -3.70 0.78
CA ASN A 175 20.94 -3.49 -0.54
C ASN A 175 20.27 -2.43 -1.40
N ILE A 176 19.10 -1.91 -1.00
CA ILE A 176 18.41 -0.83 -1.70
C ILE A 176 18.45 0.43 -0.81
N ASN A 177 19.06 1.48 -1.33
CA ASN A 177 19.12 2.78 -0.67
C ASN A 177 17.75 3.46 -0.71
N TYR A 178 17.11 3.59 0.44
CA TYR A 178 15.88 4.35 0.57
C TYR A 178 16.19 5.84 0.49
N SER A 179 15.65 6.53 -0.53
CA SER A 179 15.90 7.95 -0.73
C SER A 179 14.65 8.66 -1.21
N LEU A 180 14.14 9.61 -0.41
CA LEU A 180 13.10 10.52 -0.87
C LEU A 180 13.62 11.48 -1.96
N ASP A 181 14.93 11.66 -2.10
CA ASP A 181 15.49 12.45 -3.22
C ASP A 181 15.46 11.67 -4.55
N SER A 182 15.33 10.34 -4.48
CA SER A 182 15.06 9.50 -5.66
C SER A 182 13.63 9.70 -6.21
N LEU A 183 12.80 10.51 -5.54
CA LEU A 183 11.55 11.09 -6.05
C LEU A 183 11.80 12.02 -7.25
N THR A 184 12.64 11.68 -8.21
CA THR A 184 12.69 12.35 -9.53
C THR A 184 11.42 12.03 -10.35
N ALA A 185 10.25 12.12 -9.72
CA ALA A 185 8.99 12.77 -10.10
C ALA A 185 8.37 12.49 -11.48
N GLN A 186 8.91 11.60 -12.31
CA GLN A 186 8.43 11.43 -13.68
C GLN A 186 7.81 10.06 -13.97
N ALA A 187 8.15 9.01 -13.21
CA ALA A 187 7.46 7.72 -13.27
C ALA A 187 7.89 6.79 -12.11
N SER A 188 6.96 5.97 -11.62
CA SER A 188 7.27 4.81 -10.77
C SER A 188 8.25 3.88 -11.48
N GLN A 189 9.22 3.33 -10.75
CA GLN A 189 10.24 2.45 -11.32
C GLN A 189 9.85 0.97 -11.14
N ASN A 190 10.11 0.16 -12.16
CA ASN A 190 9.86 -1.27 -12.08
C ASN A 190 10.97 -2.00 -11.29
N SER A 191 10.66 -3.20 -10.82
CA SER A 191 11.59 -3.99 -9.98
C SER A 191 12.96 -4.26 -10.61
N VAL A 192 13.06 -4.35 -11.94
CA VAL A 192 14.37 -4.53 -12.62
C VAL A 192 15.22 -3.27 -12.46
N TRP A 193 14.63 -2.09 -12.65
CA TRP A 193 15.33 -0.83 -12.45
C TRP A 193 15.80 -0.68 -11.01
N VAL A 194 14.95 -0.99 -10.03
CA VAL A 194 15.29 -0.91 -8.60
C VAL A 194 16.44 -1.86 -8.27
N TYR A 195 16.40 -3.08 -8.82
CA TYR A 195 17.50 -4.02 -8.71
C TYR A 195 18.77 -3.39 -9.29
N GLU A 196 18.77 -2.89 -10.52
CA GLU A 196 20.00 -2.39 -11.15
C GLU A 196 20.59 -1.14 -10.47
N ASN A 197 19.74 -0.20 -10.04
CA ASN A 197 20.15 1.10 -9.51
C ASN A 197 20.35 1.11 -7.99
N ARG A 198 19.84 0.09 -7.28
CA ARG A 198 19.99 -0.05 -5.82
C ARG A 198 19.43 1.15 -5.04
N GLU A 199 18.37 1.77 -5.53
CA GLU A 199 17.69 2.88 -4.86
C GLU A 199 16.17 2.87 -5.15
N GLY A 200 15.41 3.56 -4.29
CA GLY A 200 13.96 3.75 -4.46
C GLY A 200 13.28 4.26 -3.19
N VAL A 201 11.95 4.34 -3.21
CA VAL A 201 11.11 4.60 -2.04
C VAL A 201 10.29 3.35 -1.67
N CYS A 202 9.29 3.49 -0.79
CA CYS A 202 8.55 2.35 -0.24
C CYS A 202 7.88 1.48 -1.33
N ASP A 203 7.37 2.10 -2.39
CA ASP A 203 6.77 1.43 -3.54
C ASP A 203 7.78 0.52 -4.27
N GLU A 204 8.97 1.05 -4.57
CA GLU A 204 10.04 0.34 -5.26
C GLU A 204 10.60 -0.83 -4.45
N LEU A 205 10.86 -0.62 -3.15
CA LEU A 205 11.36 -1.66 -2.25
C LEU A 205 10.34 -2.80 -2.13
N THR A 206 9.06 -2.44 -1.94
CA THR A 206 7.95 -3.39 -1.87
C THR A 206 7.81 -4.18 -3.16
N THR A 207 7.85 -3.49 -4.31
CA THR A 207 7.72 -4.12 -5.62
C THR A 207 8.86 -5.07 -5.93
N LEU A 208 10.12 -4.68 -5.66
CA LEU A 208 11.27 -5.56 -5.83
C LEU A 208 11.17 -6.82 -4.95
N PHE A 209 10.79 -6.64 -3.69
CA PHE A 209 10.56 -7.75 -2.77
C PHE A 209 9.49 -8.72 -3.27
N ILE A 210 8.35 -8.20 -3.75
CA ILE A 210 7.27 -9.01 -4.34
C ILE A 210 7.77 -9.74 -5.59
N SER A 211 8.51 -9.07 -6.49
CA SER A 211 9.03 -9.71 -7.71
C SER A 211 9.93 -10.92 -7.40
N MET A 212 10.79 -10.82 -6.39
CA MET A 212 11.65 -11.93 -5.95
C MET A 212 10.87 -13.08 -5.32
N LEU A 213 9.79 -12.81 -4.60
CA LEU A 213 8.94 -13.87 -4.04
C LEU A 213 8.14 -14.58 -5.12
N ARG A 214 7.50 -13.81 -6.01
CA ARG A 214 6.70 -14.36 -7.11
C ARG A 214 7.54 -15.21 -8.06
N SER A 215 8.80 -14.85 -8.29
CA SER A 215 9.72 -15.64 -9.12
C SER A 215 10.05 -17.02 -8.52
N LEU A 216 9.90 -17.18 -7.21
CA LEU A 216 10.06 -18.45 -6.49
C LEU A 216 8.73 -19.21 -6.28
N GLY A 217 7.64 -18.76 -6.92
CA GLY A 217 6.33 -19.36 -6.78
C GLY A 217 5.63 -19.05 -5.44
N VAL A 218 6.06 -17.98 -4.75
CA VAL A 218 5.44 -17.53 -3.50
C VAL A 218 4.44 -16.42 -3.80
N PRO A 219 3.13 -16.60 -3.49
CA PRO A 219 2.15 -15.54 -3.72
C PRO A 219 2.42 -14.34 -2.82
N ALA A 220 2.56 -13.17 -3.43
CA ALA A 220 2.82 -11.91 -2.71
C ALA A 220 2.03 -10.77 -3.37
N ARG A 221 1.48 -9.86 -2.58
CA ARG A 221 0.68 -8.73 -3.06
C ARG A 221 1.09 -7.41 -2.42
N PHE A 222 0.82 -6.34 -3.14
CA PHE A 222 1.10 -4.98 -2.74
C PHE A 222 -0.01 -4.49 -1.79
N ALA A 223 0.37 -3.92 -0.66
CA ALA A 223 -0.53 -3.25 0.25
C ALA A 223 -0.14 -1.76 0.30
N LEU A 224 -1.14 -0.89 0.21
CA LEU A 224 -0.99 0.55 0.24
C LEU A 224 -1.80 1.10 1.40
N GLY A 225 -1.25 2.10 2.06
CA GLY A 225 -1.94 2.78 3.12
C GLY A 225 -1.12 3.92 3.68
N SER A 226 -1.14 4.08 4.99
CA SER A 226 -0.36 5.06 5.70
C SER A 226 0.44 4.43 6.82
N SER A 227 1.62 4.96 7.10
CA SER A 227 2.41 4.57 8.27
C SER A 227 3.02 5.79 8.93
N TYR A 228 3.22 5.73 10.24
CA TYR A 228 3.96 6.78 10.94
C TYR A 228 5.43 6.74 10.52
N THR A 229 5.99 7.88 10.15
CA THR A 229 7.41 8.01 9.80
C THR A 229 8.06 9.23 10.46
N ASN A 230 9.21 8.98 11.08
CA ASN A 230 10.05 10.04 11.64
C ASN A 230 10.58 11.02 10.59
N ALA A 231 10.60 10.64 9.30
CA ALA A 231 11.09 11.51 8.23
C ALA A 231 10.24 12.79 8.10
N ILE A 232 8.94 12.70 8.38
CA ILE A 232 8.02 13.85 8.35
C ILE A 232 7.38 14.16 9.72
N GLY A 233 7.70 13.37 10.76
CA GLY A 233 7.16 13.55 12.11
C GLY A 233 5.65 13.31 12.19
N GLY A 234 5.14 12.35 11.40
CA GLY A 234 3.72 12.08 11.29
C GLY A 234 3.43 10.88 10.38
N PHE A 235 2.16 10.62 10.13
CA PHE A 235 1.74 9.60 9.17
C PHE A 235 1.90 10.10 7.73
N GLY A 236 2.49 9.27 6.89
CA GLY A 236 2.63 9.51 5.45
C GLY A 236 2.09 8.32 4.66
N ASN A 237 1.92 8.51 3.35
CA ASN A 237 1.62 7.40 2.45
C ASN A 237 2.75 6.37 2.53
N HIS A 238 2.39 5.10 2.60
CA HIS A 238 3.33 4.02 2.73
C HIS A 238 2.85 2.76 2.01
N ALA A 239 3.80 1.98 1.54
CA ALA A 239 3.57 0.71 0.89
C ALA A 239 4.39 -0.40 1.55
N TRP A 240 3.78 -1.58 1.63
CA TRP A 240 4.41 -2.80 2.12
C TRP A 240 3.86 -4.02 1.36
N ALA A 241 4.42 -5.19 1.63
CA ALA A 241 3.99 -6.44 1.00
C ALA A 241 3.16 -7.29 1.97
N GLU A 242 2.19 -8.01 1.43
CA GLU A 242 1.55 -9.14 2.10
C GLU A 242 1.95 -10.42 1.36
N VAL A 243 2.45 -11.41 2.10
CA VAL A 243 2.93 -12.69 1.57
C VAL A 243 2.01 -13.80 2.06
N TYR A 244 1.60 -14.70 1.16
CA TYR A 244 0.73 -15.80 1.53
C TYR A 244 1.54 -16.97 2.09
N PHE A 245 1.19 -17.37 3.31
CA PHE A 245 1.72 -18.55 3.98
C PHE A 245 0.61 -19.60 4.11
N PRO A 246 0.78 -20.82 3.56
CA PRO A 246 -0.16 -21.92 3.78
C PRO A 246 -0.53 -22.09 5.25
N GLU A 247 -1.80 -22.37 5.53
CA GLU A 247 -2.39 -22.50 6.88
C GLU A 247 -2.40 -21.22 7.74
N VAL A 248 -1.72 -20.15 7.35
CA VAL A 248 -1.62 -18.87 8.09
C VAL A 248 -2.37 -17.74 7.39
N GLY A 249 -2.37 -17.74 6.05
CA GLY A 249 -2.94 -16.69 5.21
C GLY A 249 -1.93 -15.59 4.88
N TRP A 250 -2.45 -14.39 4.60
CA TRP A 250 -1.64 -13.22 4.28
C TRP A 250 -0.93 -12.66 5.52
N VAL A 251 0.39 -12.51 5.42
CA VAL A 251 1.28 -12.01 6.47
C VAL A 251 2.05 -10.81 5.94
N ALA A 252 2.09 -9.74 6.72
CA ALA A 252 2.73 -8.48 6.31
C ALA A 252 4.27 -8.55 6.42
N PHE A 253 4.93 -7.94 5.44
CA PHE A 253 6.38 -7.75 5.36
C PHE A 253 6.65 -6.35 4.81
N ASP A 254 7.40 -5.54 5.55
CA ASP A 254 7.86 -4.22 5.12
C ASP A 254 9.39 -4.19 5.01
N PRO A 255 9.94 -4.30 3.78
CA PRO A 255 11.36 -4.12 3.50
C PRO A 255 11.87 -2.70 3.77
N THR A 256 11.00 -1.69 3.88
CA THR A 256 11.38 -0.31 4.19
C THR A 256 11.73 -0.16 5.65
N TYR A 257 10.89 -0.67 6.56
CA TYR A 257 11.11 -0.59 8.01
C TYR A 257 11.79 -1.82 8.61
N GLY A 258 12.01 -2.88 7.82
CA GLY A 258 12.64 -4.11 8.29
C GLY A 258 11.72 -4.95 9.18
N GLN A 259 10.41 -4.81 9.00
CA GLN A 259 9.39 -5.55 9.74
C GLN A 259 9.03 -6.78 8.92
N PHE A 260 9.44 -7.96 9.38
CA PHE A 260 9.35 -9.21 8.61
C PHE A 260 8.47 -10.21 9.35
N GLY A 261 7.33 -10.56 8.77
CA GLY A 261 6.32 -11.39 9.42
C GLY A 261 5.35 -10.60 10.31
N TYR A 262 5.49 -9.28 10.35
CA TYR A 262 4.61 -8.35 11.03
C TYR A 262 4.73 -6.96 10.44
N VAL A 263 3.75 -6.11 10.77
CA VAL A 263 3.86 -4.65 10.76
C VAL A 263 3.33 -4.11 12.08
N ASP A 264 3.83 -2.97 12.54
CA ASP A 264 3.37 -2.33 13.78
C ASP A 264 1.99 -1.67 13.62
N SER A 265 1.42 -1.19 14.72
CA SER A 265 0.07 -0.59 14.74
C SER A 265 -0.02 0.74 14.03
N THR A 266 1.12 1.30 13.58
CA THR A 266 1.14 2.54 12.80
C THR A 266 0.80 2.29 11.33
N HIS A 267 0.80 1.03 10.87
CA HIS A 267 0.40 0.69 9.51
C HIS A 267 -1.13 0.64 9.38
N VAL A 268 -1.68 1.69 8.79
CA VAL A 268 -3.11 1.86 8.52
C VAL A 268 -3.37 1.51 7.06
N LYS A 269 -4.15 0.46 6.82
CA LYS A 269 -4.52 0.04 5.46
C LYS A 269 -5.68 0.86 4.91
N MET A 270 -5.61 1.23 3.64
CA MET A 270 -6.60 2.07 2.94
C MET A 270 -7.29 1.32 1.79
#